data_AF-A0A382WT23-F1
#
_entry.id   AF-A0A382WT23-F1
#
_cell.length_a   1.000
_cell.length_b   1.000
_cell.length_c   1.000
_cell.angle_alpha   90.00
_cell.angle_beta   90.00
_cell.angle_gamma   90.00
#
_symmetry.space_group_name_H-M   'P 1'
#
loop_
_entity.id
_entity.type
_entity.pdbx_description
1 polymer ?
#
loop_
_entity_poly.entity_id
_entity_poly.type
_entity_poly.pdbx_seq_one_letter_code
_entity_poly.pdbx_strand_id
1 'polypeptide(L)'
;MVVLTAAVFSTAAVFSAGLGPLLDRYRYPAELLILSGDLRFLSSPELSEVERKGVNSRINSALGGLIWLNREWAIVSGGDLQTETIQNLISLWDLRDYAAMKQILMLLQKTAPLRSTIFQGQRATKSSQKNAQKLHDTLCGVCHVHN
;
A
#
# COMPACT_ATOMS: atom_id res chain seq x y z
N MET A 1 2.68 -19.26 -15.55
CA MET A 1 3.41 -17.97 -15.43
C MET A 1 2.87 -17.20 -14.21
N VAL A 2 2.99 -17.77 -13.00
CA VAL A 2 2.40 -17.26 -11.74
C VAL A 2 3.44 -17.38 -10.61
N VAL A 3 4.64 -16.85 -10.85
CA VAL A 3 5.74 -16.89 -9.87
C VAL A 3 6.15 -15.47 -9.43
N LEU A 4 5.70 -14.44 -10.15
CA LEU A 4 6.08 -13.05 -9.86
C LEU A 4 5.30 -12.41 -8.70
N THR A 5 4.12 -12.90 -8.31
CA THR A 5 3.27 -12.21 -7.33
C THR A 5 3.70 -12.46 -5.88
N ALA A 6 4.05 -13.70 -5.51
CA ALA A 6 4.44 -14.06 -4.13
C ALA A 6 5.81 -13.45 -3.71
N ALA A 7 6.73 -13.29 -4.66
CA ALA A 7 8.03 -12.68 -4.40
C ALA A 7 7.90 -11.19 -4.05
N VAL A 8 6.93 -10.47 -4.65
CA VAL A 8 6.71 -9.02 -4.47
C VAL A 8 6.10 -8.71 -3.10
N PHE A 9 5.15 -9.52 -2.61
CA PHE A 9 4.58 -9.35 -1.26
C PHE A 9 5.60 -9.69 -0.16
N SER A 10 6.47 -10.67 -0.41
CA SER A 10 7.56 -11.02 0.52
C SER A 10 8.62 -9.92 0.58
N THR A 11 8.91 -9.24 -0.53
CA THR A 11 9.84 -8.11 -0.53
C THR A 11 9.30 -6.94 0.29
N ALA A 12 8.02 -6.59 0.17
CA ALA A 12 7.40 -5.52 0.96
C ALA A 12 7.54 -5.74 2.48
N ALA A 13 7.40 -6.98 2.95
CA ALA A 13 7.61 -7.34 4.36
C ALA A 13 9.09 -7.27 4.81
N VAL A 14 10.07 -7.61 3.94
CA VAL A 14 11.52 -7.38 4.19
C VAL A 14 11.80 -5.91 4.44
N PHE A 15 11.21 -5.04 3.62
CA PHE A 15 11.50 -3.61 3.63
C PHE A 15 10.92 -2.95 4.89
N SER A 16 9.75 -3.39 5.35
CA SER A 16 9.11 -2.88 6.58
C SER A 16 9.85 -3.23 7.88
N ALA A 17 10.72 -4.23 7.89
CA ALA A 17 11.48 -4.61 9.09
C ALA A 17 12.84 -3.88 9.21
N GLY A 18 13.38 -3.32 8.11
CA GLY A 18 14.73 -2.74 8.08
C GLY A 18 14.81 -1.21 8.08
N LEU A 19 13.68 -0.50 7.98
CA LEU A 19 13.67 0.96 7.75
C LEU A 19 13.47 1.81 9.02
N GLY A 20 13.08 1.24 10.16
CA GLY A 20 12.90 2.03 11.40
C GLY A 20 12.05 3.31 11.18
N PRO A 21 12.42 4.48 11.74
CA PRO A 21 11.71 5.75 11.53
C PRO A 21 11.68 6.25 10.07
N LEU A 22 12.49 5.65 9.17
CA LEU A 22 12.43 5.98 7.74
C LEU A 22 11.18 5.39 7.08
N LEU A 23 10.57 4.33 7.63
CA LEU A 23 9.29 3.81 7.12
C LEU A 23 8.18 4.85 7.19
N ASP A 24 8.16 5.65 8.24
CA ASP A 24 7.11 6.64 8.48
C ASP A 24 7.07 7.68 7.36
N ARG A 25 8.19 7.90 6.66
CA ARG A 25 8.27 8.76 5.46
C ARG A 25 7.68 8.15 4.19
N TYR A 26 7.48 6.83 4.16
CA TYR A 26 7.13 6.09 2.94
C TYR A 26 5.80 5.33 3.04
N ARG A 27 5.28 5.07 4.24
CA ARG A 27 3.99 4.40 4.45
C ARG A 27 2.85 5.15 3.76
N TYR A 28 2.75 6.47 3.98
CA TYR A 28 1.70 7.28 3.35
C TYR A 28 1.78 7.27 1.80
N PRO A 29 2.93 7.60 1.17
CA PRO A 29 3.09 7.46 -0.28
C PRO A 29 2.80 6.05 -0.82
N ALA A 30 3.18 5.00 -0.09
CA ALA A 30 2.93 3.61 -0.47
C ALA A 30 1.44 3.28 -0.41
N GLU A 31 0.75 3.69 0.66
CA GLU A 31 -0.69 3.44 0.83
C GLU A 31 -1.51 4.11 -0.28
N LEU A 32 -1.15 5.33 -0.69
CA LEU A 32 -1.79 6.01 -1.82
C LEU A 32 -1.66 5.24 -3.14
N LEU A 33 -0.52 4.58 -3.37
CA LEU A 33 -0.29 3.74 -4.55
C LEU A 33 -1.05 2.43 -4.47
N ILE A 34 -1.08 1.79 -3.30
CA ILE A 34 -1.86 0.58 -3.05
C ILE A 34 -3.35 0.85 -3.30
N LEU A 35 -3.90 1.93 -2.71
CA LEU A 35 -5.27 2.37 -2.95
C LEU A 35 -5.58 2.59 -4.43
N SER A 36 -4.67 3.20 -5.19
CA SER A 36 -4.84 3.37 -6.64
C SER A 36 -4.77 2.06 -7.43
N GLY A 37 -3.98 1.10 -6.97
CA GLY A 37 -3.93 -0.25 -7.51
C GLY A 37 -5.23 -1.00 -7.25
N ASP A 38 -5.70 -1.00 -6.00
CA ASP A 38 -6.93 -1.65 -5.59
C ASP A 38 -8.16 -1.05 -6.27
N LEU A 39 -8.23 0.28 -6.39
CA LEU A 39 -9.33 0.96 -7.10
C LEU A 39 -9.37 0.58 -8.58
N ARG A 40 -8.20 0.48 -9.24
CA ARG A 40 -8.10 0.01 -10.63
C ARG A 40 -8.52 -1.44 -10.76
N PHE A 41 -8.09 -2.28 -9.82
CA PHE A 41 -8.43 -3.69 -9.82
C PHE A 41 -9.94 -3.88 -9.62
N LEU A 42 -10.57 -3.10 -8.73
CA LEU A 42 -12.02 -3.13 -8.47
C LEU A 42 -12.86 -2.83 -9.72
N SER A 43 -12.35 -2.00 -10.62
CA SER A 43 -12.97 -1.70 -11.92
C SER A 43 -12.83 -2.83 -12.95
N SER A 44 -12.13 -3.92 -12.64
CA SER A 44 -12.02 -5.08 -13.52
C SER A 44 -13.36 -5.84 -13.57
N PRO A 45 -13.87 -6.16 -14.77
CA PRO A 45 -15.09 -6.96 -14.93
C PRO A 45 -14.88 -8.44 -14.57
N GLU A 46 -13.64 -8.92 -14.56
CA GLU A 46 -13.28 -10.34 -14.36
C GLU A 46 -13.20 -10.77 -12.89
N LEU A 47 -13.36 -9.82 -11.97
CA LEU A 47 -13.31 -10.10 -10.53
C LEU A 47 -14.47 -10.97 -10.09
N SER A 48 -14.15 -12.11 -9.45
CA SER A 48 -15.13 -12.88 -8.69
C SER A 48 -15.70 -12.05 -7.53
N GLU A 49 -16.86 -12.45 -7.03
CA GLU A 49 -17.51 -11.79 -5.89
C GLU A 49 -16.62 -11.79 -4.63
N VAL A 50 -15.92 -12.90 -4.39
CA VAL A 50 -15.01 -13.05 -3.24
C VAL A 50 -13.83 -12.09 -3.35
N GLU A 51 -13.20 -12.00 -4.52
CA GLU A 51 -12.09 -11.07 -4.75
C GLU A 51 -12.56 -9.63 -4.62
N ARG A 52 -13.74 -9.30 -5.18
CA ARG A 52 -14.35 -7.97 -5.07
C ARG A 52 -14.59 -7.60 -3.60
N LYS A 53 -15.10 -8.52 -2.78
CA LYS A 53 -15.27 -8.30 -1.34
C LYS A 53 -13.93 -8.08 -0.64
N GLY A 54 -12.91 -8.86 -0.99
CA GLY A 54 -11.55 -8.70 -0.48
C GLY A 54 -10.96 -7.32 -0.79
N VAL A 55 -11.05 -6.88 -2.04
CA VAL A 55 -10.58 -5.56 -2.48
C VAL A 55 -11.34 -4.42 -1.77
N ASN A 56 -12.66 -4.52 -1.66
CA ASN A 56 -13.46 -3.55 -0.90
C ASN A 56 -13.01 -3.47 0.57
N SER A 57 -12.75 -4.61 1.21
CA SER A 57 -12.26 -4.64 2.60
C SER A 57 -10.89 -3.98 2.75
N ARG A 58 -9.98 -4.19 1.79
CA ARG A 58 -8.66 -3.55 1.80
C ARG A 58 -8.77 -2.03 1.64
N ILE A 59 -9.57 -1.56 0.67
CA ILE A 59 -9.81 -0.12 0.47
C ILE A 59 -10.41 0.52 1.74
N ASN A 60 -11.44 -0.11 2.34
CA ASN A 60 -12.02 0.35 3.61
C ASN A 60 -10.98 0.48 4.73
N SER A 61 -10.15 -0.55 4.91
CA SER A 61 -9.11 -0.56 5.94
C SER A 61 -8.08 0.54 5.70
N ALA A 62 -7.64 0.70 4.46
CA ALA A 62 -6.67 1.71 4.04
C ALA A 62 -7.18 3.14 4.29
N LEU A 63 -8.43 3.43 3.90
CA LEU A 63 -9.07 4.72 4.12
C LEU A 63 -9.17 5.08 5.62
N GLY A 64 -9.43 4.08 6.48
CA GLY A 64 -9.51 4.28 7.93
C GLY A 64 -8.19 4.73 8.57
N GLY A 65 -7.04 4.37 7.98
CA GLY A 65 -5.71 4.74 8.48
C GLY A 65 -5.10 5.97 7.81
N LEU A 66 -5.68 6.45 6.70
CA LEU A 66 -4.98 7.36 5.79
C LEU A 66 -4.72 8.75 6.38
N ILE A 67 -5.63 9.28 7.20
CA ILE A 67 -5.44 10.57 7.90
C ILE A 67 -4.26 10.49 8.87
N TRP A 68 -4.15 9.39 9.61
CA TRP A 68 -3.06 9.20 10.55
C TRP A 68 -1.71 9.09 9.83
N LEU A 69 -1.66 8.30 8.74
CA LEU A 69 -0.46 8.18 7.90
C LEU A 69 -0.05 9.53 7.28
N ASN A 70 -1.00 10.34 6.81
CA ASN A 70 -0.70 11.68 6.29
C ASN A 70 -0.12 12.59 7.37
N ARG A 71 -0.63 12.51 8.60
CA ARG A 71 -0.11 13.27 9.74
C ARG A 71 1.32 12.87 10.09
N GLU A 72 1.59 11.57 10.20
CA GLU A 72 2.95 11.08 10.42
C GLU A 72 3.89 11.58 9.33
N TRP A 73 3.49 11.40 8.07
CA TRP A 73 4.27 11.83 6.91
C TRP A 73 4.55 13.33 6.92
N ALA A 74 3.55 14.19 7.19
CA ALA A 74 3.71 15.63 7.26
C ALA A 74 4.74 16.04 8.33
N ILE A 75 4.67 15.43 9.53
CA ILE A 75 5.62 15.68 10.62
C ILE A 75 7.05 15.35 10.20
N VAL A 76 7.27 14.20 9.55
CA VAL A 76 8.63 13.73 9.23
C VAL A 76 9.20 14.31 7.93
N SER A 77 8.34 14.78 7.02
CA SER A 77 8.74 15.30 5.69
C SER A 77 8.68 16.82 5.60
N GLY A 78 8.02 17.50 6.53
CA GLY A 78 7.71 18.93 6.44
C GLY A 78 6.66 19.26 5.37
N GLY A 79 5.91 18.27 4.90
CA GLY A 79 4.82 18.45 3.93
C GLY A 79 3.52 18.91 4.57
N ASP A 80 2.57 19.33 3.72
CA ASP A 80 1.27 19.82 4.17
C ASP A 80 0.33 18.68 4.58
N LEU A 81 -0.49 18.95 5.61
CA LEU A 81 -1.61 18.09 5.97
C LEU A 81 -2.70 18.19 4.92
N GLN A 82 -3.14 17.04 4.40
CA GLN A 82 -4.14 16.91 3.34
C GLN A 82 -5.47 16.38 3.92
N THR A 83 -5.80 16.76 5.16
CA THR A 83 -6.93 16.15 5.91
C THR A 83 -8.27 16.31 5.18
N GLU A 84 -8.57 17.51 4.69
CA GLU A 84 -9.81 17.75 3.92
C GLU A 84 -9.85 16.96 2.61
N THR A 85 -8.74 16.93 1.88
CA THR A 85 -8.61 16.14 0.64
C THR A 85 -8.83 14.64 0.89
N ILE A 86 -8.31 14.11 2.01
CA ILE A 86 -8.49 12.72 2.41
C ILE A 86 -9.94 12.46 2.86
N GLN A 87 -10.57 13.38 3.59
CA GLN A 87 -11.99 13.27 3.95
C GLN A 87 -12.88 13.27 2.71
N ASN A 88 -12.59 14.10 1.71
CA ASN A 88 -13.28 14.06 0.42
C ASN A 88 -13.11 12.70 -0.28
N LEU A 89 -11.91 12.10 -0.23
CA LEU A 89 -11.68 10.76 -0.76
C LEU A 89 -12.56 9.69 -0.07
N ILE A 90 -12.69 9.77 1.26
CA ILE A 90 -13.53 8.87 2.06
C ILE A 90 -15.01 9.05 1.67
N SER A 91 -15.50 10.29 1.58
CA SER A 91 -16.87 10.55 1.15
C SER A 91 -17.17 10.01 -0.26
N LEU A 92 -16.24 10.14 -1.20
CA LEU A 92 -16.41 9.59 -2.55
C LEU A 92 -16.43 8.06 -2.57
N TRP A 93 -15.72 7.41 -1.65
CA TRP A 93 -15.79 5.97 -1.49
C TRP A 93 -17.18 5.51 -1.02
N ASP A 94 -17.78 6.22 -0.07
CA ASP A 94 -19.14 5.93 0.40
C ASP A 94 -20.16 6.13 -0.73
N LEU A 95 -19.96 7.14 -1.57
CA LEU A 95 -20.77 7.43 -2.76
C LEU A 95 -20.48 6.50 -3.95
N ARG A 96 -19.45 5.64 -3.86
CA ARG A 96 -18.98 4.76 -4.94
C ARG A 96 -18.54 5.50 -6.22
N ASP A 97 -18.10 6.75 -6.09
CA ASP A 97 -17.58 7.53 -7.21
C ASP A 97 -16.08 7.27 -7.42
N TYR A 98 -15.79 6.12 -8.02
CA TYR A 98 -14.42 5.67 -8.28
C TYR A 98 -13.65 6.57 -9.27
N ALA A 99 -14.36 7.26 -10.16
CA ALA A 99 -13.73 8.16 -11.12
C ALA A 99 -13.16 9.40 -10.41
N ALA A 100 -13.96 10.02 -9.54
CA ALA A 100 -13.50 11.14 -8.72
C ALA A 100 -12.43 10.72 -7.70
N MET A 101 -12.57 9.54 -7.07
CA MET A 101 -11.54 9.00 -6.17
C MET A 101 -10.18 8.89 -6.86
N LYS A 102 -10.15 8.42 -8.11
CA LYS A 102 -8.92 8.31 -8.90
C LYS A 102 -8.26 9.67 -9.10
N GLN A 103 -9.03 10.74 -9.33
CA GLN A 103 -8.49 12.09 -9.48
C GLN A 103 -7.88 12.60 -8.17
N ILE A 104 -8.56 12.39 -7.04
CA ILE A 104 -8.02 12.79 -5.72
C ILE A 104 -6.75 12.00 -5.39
N LEU A 105 -6.74 10.68 -5.61
CA LEU A 105 -5.55 9.86 -5.38
C LEU A 105 -4.35 10.32 -6.23
N MET A 106 -4.59 10.69 -7.50
CA MET A 106 -3.53 11.26 -8.35
C MET A 106 -2.99 12.59 -7.80
N LEU A 107 -3.83 13.44 -7.22
CA LEU A 107 -3.40 14.69 -6.58
C LEU A 107 -2.53 14.40 -5.35
N LEU A 108 -3.00 13.52 -4.44
CA LEU A 108 -2.27 13.15 -3.23
C LEU A 108 -0.92 12.49 -3.53
N GLN A 109 -0.85 11.68 -4.59
CA GLN A 109 0.42 11.07 -5.04
C GLN A 109 1.43 12.09 -5.57
N LYS A 110 0.97 13.17 -6.20
CA LYS A 110 1.86 14.25 -6.65
C LYS A 110 2.47 15.00 -5.47
N THR A 111 1.72 15.19 -4.39
CA THR A 111 2.21 15.86 -3.17
C THR A 111 3.12 14.97 -2.34
N ALA A 112 2.93 13.64 -2.41
CA ALA A 112 3.68 12.67 -1.63
C ALA A 112 4.22 11.53 -2.53
N PRO A 113 5.21 11.80 -3.40
CA PRO A 113 5.71 10.80 -4.35
C PRO A 113 6.51 9.71 -3.64
N LEU A 114 6.17 8.45 -3.93
CA LEU A 114 6.96 7.32 -3.46
C LEU A 114 8.25 7.21 -4.28
N ARG A 115 9.40 7.44 -3.64
CA ARG A 115 10.71 7.24 -4.27
C ARG A 115 11.02 5.74 -4.34
N SER A 116 10.84 5.13 -5.51
CA SER A 116 11.03 3.68 -5.73
C SER A 116 12.44 3.17 -5.43
N THR A 117 13.44 4.06 -5.35
CA THR A 117 14.82 3.73 -4.99
C THR A 117 14.96 3.15 -3.59
N ILE A 118 13.97 3.33 -2.71
CA ILE A 118 13.96 2.71 -1.38
C ILE A 118 13.71 1.19 -1.42
N PHE A 119 13.07 0.68 -2.48
CA PHE A 119 12.80 -0.74 -2.67
C PHE A 119 13.92 -1.45 -3.46
N GLN A 120 15.07 -0.79 -3.65
CA GLN A 120 16.22 -1.44 -4.24
C GLN A 120 16.72 -2.54 -3.29
N GLY A 121 16.69 -3.80 -3.75
CA GLY A 121 17.09 -4.97 -2.96
C GLY A 121 18.52 -4.90 -2.41
N GLN A 122 19.37 -4.04 -2.98
CA GLN A 122 20.73 -3.75 -2.53
C GLN A 122 20.79 -3.11 -1.13
N ARG A 123 19.69 -2.53 -0.64
CA ARG A 123 19.59 -1.97 0.71
C ARG A 123 19.19 -2.98 1.79
N ALA A 124 18.71 -4.16 1.40
CA ALA A 124 18.29 -5.18 2.36
C ALA A 124 19.54 -5.81 3.02
N THR A 125 19.68 -5.62 4.33
CA THR A 125 20.72 -6.32 5.08
C THR A 125 20.43 -7.83 5.12
N LYS A 126 21.45 -8.66 5.39
CA LYS A 126 21.25 -10.10 5.61
C LYS A 126 20.23 -10.39 6.72
N SER A 127 20.18 -9.54 7.75
CA SER A 127 19.19 -9.64 8.83
C SER A 127 17.77 -9.35 8.34
N SER A 128 17.59 -8.30 7.54
CA SER A 128 16.29 -7.98 6.91
C SER A 128 15.80 -9.15 6.05
N GLN A 129 16.68 -9.73 5.22
CA GLN A 129 16.35 -10.88 4.38
C GLN A 129 15.90 -12.09 5.21
N LYS A 130 16.61 -12.43 6.29
CA LYS A 130 16.25 -13.55 7.18
C LYS A 130 14.90 -13.34 7.87
N ASN A 131 14.63 -12.12 8.33
CA ASN A 131 13.35 -11.80 8.98
C ASN A 131 12.17 -11.92 8.00
N ALA A 132 12.37 -11.50 6.76
CA ALA A 132 11.35 -11.65 5.74
C ALA A 132 11.12 -13.07 5.30
N GLN A 133 12.19 -13.87 5.18
CA GLN A 133 12.06 -15.30 4.91
C GLN A 133 11.20 -15.95 5.99
N LYS A 134 11.45 -15.63 7.26
CA LYS A 134 10.63 -16.12 8.38
C LYS A 134 9.16 -15.69 8.26
N LEU A 135 8.88 -14.43 7.91
CA LEU A 135 7.51 -13.94 7.70
C LEU A 135 6.84 -14.64 6.53
N HIS A 136 7.55 -14.81 5.41
CA HIS A 136 7.07 -15.55 4.25
C HIS A 136 6.71 -16.98 4.64
N ASP A 137 7.62 -17.73 5.24
CA ASP A 137 7.40 -19.12 5.63
C ASP A 137 6.20 -19.26 6.57
N THR A 138 6.00 -18.29 7.47
CA THR A 138 4.93 -18.30 8.47
C THR A 138 3.57 -17.92 7.90
N LEU A 139 3.51 -16.88 7.05
CA LEU A 139 2.25 -16.25 6.64
C LEU A 139 1.84 -16.58 5.20
N CYS A 140 2.81 -16.90 4.35
CA CYS A 140 2.60 -17.09 2.92
C CYS A 140 2.97 -18.51 2.45
N GLY A 141 3.96 -19.14 3.10
CA GLY A 141 4.52 -20.43 2.71
C GLY A 141 3.47 -21.53 2.66
N VAL A 142 2.54 -21.51 3.61
CA VAL A 142 1.43 -22.46 3.72
C VAL A 142 0.53 -22.45 2.47
N CYS A 143 0.36 -21.31 1.80
CA CYS A 143 -0.52 -21.17 0.63
C CYS A 143 0.23 -21.09 -0.71
N HIS A 144 1.53 -20.76 -0.72
CA HIS A 144 2.24 -20.37 -1.94
C HIS A 144 3.54 -21.14 -2.21
N VAL A 145 4.02 -22.01 -1.32
CA VAL A 145 5.27 -22.77 -1.50
C VAL A 145 5.02 -24.25 -1.83
N HIS A 146 3.77 -24.70 -1.75
CA HIS A 146 3.36 -26.05 -2.16
C HIS A 146 2.56 -25.97 -3.46
N ASN A 147 3.26 -25.97 -4.59
CA ASN A 147 2.79 -26.46 -5.89
C ASN A 147 3.99 -27.05 -6.63
#